data_AF-A0A354FEU3-F1
#
_entry.id   AF-A0A354FEU3-F1
#
_cell.length_a   1.000
_cell.length_b   1.000
_cell.length_c   1.000
_cell.angle_alpha   90.00
_cell.angle_beta   90.00
_cell.angle_gamma   90.00
#
_symmetry.space_group_name_H-M   'P 1'
#
loop_
_entity.id
_entity.type
_entity.pdbx_description
1 polymer ?
#
loop_
_entity_poly.entity_id
_entity_poly.type
_entity_poly.pdbx_seq_one_letter_code
_entity_poly.pdbx_strand_id
1 'polypeptide(L)'
;KILVLGVAYKKDISDVRESPALKVIDLLKKEHADLSFHDPYVSELKAVEPYDWTMDGVELTAERLQEADCVVIATDHSSFDYEWVVDNSKLVVDTRNATKNVKNNREKIVKI
;
A
#
# COMPACT_ATOMS: atom_id res chain seq x y z
N LYS A 1 4.64 -10.89 5.76
CA LYS A 1 4.30 -10.35 4.42
C LYS A 1 3.51 -9.05 4.56
N ILE A 2 4.00 -7.94 4.00
CA ILE A 2 3.31 -6.65 4.00
C ILE A 2 3.04 -6.25 2.54
N LEU A 3 1.80 -5.88 2.24
CA LEU A 3 1.40 -5.33 0.95
C LEU A 3 1.12 -3.83 1.09
N VAL A 4 1.85 -3.00 0.35
CA VAL A 4 1.63 -1.56 0.30
C VAL A 4 0.70 -1.22 -0.86
N LEU A 5 -0.41 -0.55 -0.59
CA LEU A 5 -1.35 -0.04 -1.58
C LEU A 5 -1.10 1.44 -1.83
N GLY A 6 -0.73 1.74 -3.07
CA GLY A 6 -0.36 3.07 -3.53
C GLY A 6 1.08 3.44 -3.13
N VAL A 7 1.86 3.90 -4.11
CA VAL A 7 3.22 4.41 -3.93
C VAL A 7 3.41 5.78 -4.59
N ALA A 8 2.48 6.21 -5.42
CA ALA A 8 2.44 7.57 -5.95
C ALA A 8 2.35 8.63 -4.83
N TYR A 9 2.99 9.77 -5.04
CA TYR A 9 3.01 10.93 -4.16
C TYR A 9 1.61 11.50 -3.89
N LYS A 10 0.72 11.42 -4.90
CA LYS A 10 -0.67 11.85 -4.79
C LYS A 10 -1.59 10.80 -5.37
N LYS A 11 -2.83 10.89 -4.90
CA LYS A 11 -3.98 10.19 -5.45
C LYS A 11 -4.08 10.40 -6.97
N ASP A 12 -4.35 9.30 -7.65
CA ASP A 12 -4.72 9.19 -9.06
C ASP A 12 -3.69 9.72 -10.08
N ILE A 13 -2.40 9.71 -9.73
CA ILE A 13 -1.28 10.05 -10.63
C ILE A 13 -0.15 9.03 -10.50
N SER A 14 0.83 9.06 -11.41
CA SER A 14 1.99 8.16 -11.42
C SER A 14 3.28 8.75 -10.83
N ASP A 15 3.26 10.01 -10.36
CA ASP A 15 4.47 10.65 -9.83
C ASP A 15 4.83 10.06 -8.47
N VAL A 16 6.04 9.51 -8.33
CA VAL A 16 6.56 8.90 -7.09
C VAL A 16 7.61 9.77 -6.39
N ARG A 17 8.02 10.89 -7.00
CA ARG A 17 9.06 11.76 -6.42
C ARG A 17 8.57 12.31 -5.09
N GLU A 18 9.44 12.25 -4.09
CA GLU A 18 9.13 12.68 -2.71
C GLU A 18 7.93 11.95 -2.07
N SER A 19 7.51 10.80 -2.63
CA SER A 19 6.41 10.03 -2.06
C SER A 19 6.75 9.56 -0.64
N PRO A 20 5.90 9.85 0.37
CA PRO A 20 6.07 9.32 1.72
C PRO A 20 6.15 7.79 1.75
N ALA A 21 5.53 7.11 0.78
CA ALA A 21 5.57 5.66 0.65
C ALA A 21 7.00 5.13 0.48
N LEU A 22 7.90 5.87 -0.18
CA LEU A 22 9.31 5.48 -0.32
C LEU A 22 9.99 5.32 1.05
N LYS A 23 9.75 6.27 1.96
CA LYS A 23 10.29 6.22 3.31
C LYS A 23 9.72 5.06 4.12
N VAL A 24 8.42 4.80 4.00
CA VAL A 24 7.76 3.68 4.68
C VAL A 24 8.33 2.36 4.19
N ILE A 25 8.44 2.17 2.88
CA ILE A 25 9.02 0.96 2.28
C ILE A 25 10.48 0.79 2.70
N ASP A 26 11.29 1.85 2.69
CA ASP A 26 12.69 1.80 3.10
C ASP A 26 12.86 1.39 4.58
N LEU A 27 12.06 1.96 5.48
CA LEU A 27 12.07 1.58 6.89
C LEU A 27 11.67 0.11 7.09
N LEU A 28 10.62 -0.36 6.42
CA LEU A 28 10.19 -1.75 6.50
C LEU A 28 11.23 -2.71 5.89
N LYS A 29 11.90 -2.32 4.80
CA LYS A 29 13.01 -3.08 4.21
C LYS A 29 14.19 -3.22 5.18
N LYS A 30 14.53 -2.15 5.90
CA LYS A 30 15.59 -2.16 6.92
C LYS A 30 15.27 -3.08 8.09
N GLU A 31 14.00 -3.26 8.41
CA GLU A 31 13.50 -4.25 9.38
C GLU A 31 13.33 -5.66 8.78
N HIS A 32 13.87 -5.91 7.58
CA HIS A 32 13.81 -7.20 6.88
C HIS A 32 12.37 -7.72 6.61
N ALA A 33 11.39 -6.82 6.47
CA ALA A 33 10.04 -7.21 6.11
C ALA A 33 9.96 -7.75 4.68
N ASP A 34 9.21 -8.84 4.50
CA ASP A 34 8.80 -9.34 3.18
C ASP A 34 7.72 -8.40 2.60
N LEU A 35 8.09 -7.64 1.58
CA LEU A 35 7.33 -6.50 1.05
C LEU A 35 6.94 -6.72 -0.41
N SER A 36 5.71 -6.33 -0.71
CA SER A 36 5.21 -6.13 -2.07
C SER A 36 4.42 -4.83 -2.13
N PHE A 37 4.23 -4.27 -3.33
CA PHE A 37 3.35 -3.13 -3.52
C PHE A 37 2.46 -3.30 -4.73
N HIS A 38 1.29 -2.68 -4.66
CA HIS A 38 0.43 -2.48 -5.81
C HIS A 38 0.06 -1.00 -5.92
N ASP A 39 0.22 -0.45 -7.12
CA ASP A 39 -0.25 0.88 -7.48
C ASP A 39 -0.81 0.83 -8.92
N PRO A 40 -2.03 1.34 -9.15
CA PRO A 40 -2.68 1.28 -10.46
C PRO A 40 -2.03 2.20 -11.51
N TYR A 41 -1.17 3.14 -11.09
CA TYR A 41 -0.49 4.12 -11.94
C TYR A 41 1.03 3.90 -11.99
N VAL A 42 1.58 3.02 -11.16
CA VAL A 42 3.02 2.76 -11.04
C VAL A 42 3.29 1.25 -11.08
N SER A 43 3.79 0.76 -12.21
CA SER A 43 4.12 -0.66 -12.41
C SER A 43 5.50 -1.05 -11.88
N GLU A 44 6.43 -0.11 -11.79
CA GLU A 44 7.80 -0.30 -11.30
C GLU A 44 8.16 0.92 -10.44
N LEU A 45 8.68 0.66 -9.25
CA LEU A 45 9.11 1.68 -8.31
C LEU A 45 10.63 1.76 -8.29
N LYS A 46 11.17 2.83 -8.88
CA LYS A 46 12.58 3.19 -8.79
C LYS A 46 12.75 4.24 -7.71
N ALA A 47 13.21 3.83 -6.53
CA ALA A 47 13.50 4.79 -5.47
C ALA A 47 14.76 5.58 -5.85
N VAL A 48 14.65 6.90 -5.79
CA VAL A 48 15.77 7.82 -6.00
C VAL A 48 16.27 8.34 -4.65
N GLU A 49 17.38 9.08 -4.66
CA GLU A 49 18.03 9.65 -3.48
C GLU A 49 17.01 10.19 -2.45
N PRO A 50 17.14 9.86 -1.15
CA PRO A 50 18.27 9.20 -0.47
C PRO A 50 18.26 7.67 -0.53
N TYR A 51 17.38 7.06 -1.32
CA TYR A 51 17.25 5.61 -1.42
C TYR A 51 17.90 5.09 -2.72
N ASP A 52 18.33 3.83 -2.70
CA ASP A 52 18.91 3.16 -3.87
C ASP A 52 18.40 1.72 -3.95
N TRP A 53 17.12 1.59 -4.35
CA TRP A 53 16.51 0.29 -4.56
C TRP A 53 15.38 0.39 -5.60
N THR A 54 15.10 -0.74 -6.23
CA THR A 54 13.96 -0.90 -7.11
C THR A 54 13.01 -1.97 -6.59
N MET A 55 11.77 -1.94 -7.07
CA MET A 55 10.76 -2.94 -6.77
C MET A 55 9.75 -2.99 -7.92
N ASP A 56 9.37 -4.19 -8.35
CA ASP A 56 8.29 -4.37 -9.32
C ASP A 56 6.94 -4.41 -8.61
N GLY A 57 5.93 -3.79 -9.23
CA GLY A 57 4.56 -3.83 -8.75
C GLY A 57 3.98 -5.22 -8.94
N VAL A 58 3.12 -5.62 -8.00
CA VAL A 58 2.34 -6.86 -8.13
C VAL A 58 0.91 -6.54 -8.53
N GLU A 59 0.24 -7.50 -9.18
CA GLU A 59 -1.20 -7.43 -9.39
C GLU A 59 -1.94 -7.50 -8.05
N LEU A 60 -3.01 -6.72 -7.91
CA LEU A 60 -3.86 -6.76 -6.72
C LEU A 60 -4.89 -7.89 -6.86
N THR A 61 -4.73 -8.94 -6.07
CA THR A 61 -5.65 -10.08 -6.04
C THR A 61 -6.13 -10.36 -4.62
N ALA A 62 -7.30 -11.00 -4.50
CA ALA A 62 -7.82 -11.44 -3.21
C ALA A 62 -6.83 -12.37 -2.48
N GLU A 63 -6.18 -13.27 -3.23
CA GLU A 63 -5.17 -14.18 -2.68
C GLU A 63 -4.00 -13.42 -2.03
N ARG A 64 -3.45 -12.40 -2.70
CA ARG A 64 -2.36 -11.60 -2.13
C ARG A 64 -2.78 -10.81 -0.89
N LEU A 65 -4.01 -10.28 -0.88
CA LEU A 65 -4.57 -9.61 0.29
C LEU A 65 -4.71 -10.58 1.49
N GLN A 66 -5.15 -11.81 1.23
CA GLN A 66 -5.31 -12.85 2.25
C GLN A 66 -3.97 -13.40 2.74
N GLU A 67 -2.97 -13.50 1.85
CA GLU A 67 -1.61 -13.91 2.22
C GLU A 67 -0.88 -12.86 3.04
N ALA A 68 -1.13 -11.57 2.77
CA ALA A 68 -0.53 -10.49 3.54
C ALA A 68 -0.92 -10.60 5.02
N ASP A 69 0.04 -10.34 5.90
CA ASP A 69 -0.21 -10.23 7.34
C ASP A 69 -0.72 -8.82 7.66
N CYS A 70 -0.34 -7.83 6.84
CA CYS A 70 -0.77 -6.46 6.93
C CYS A 70 -0.83 -5.81 5.54
N VAL A 71 -1.89 -5.03 5.30
CA VAL A 71 -2.04 -4.18 4.13
C VAL A 71 -1.92 -2.72 4.57
N VAL A 72 -0.99 -1.96 3.98
CA VAL A 72 -0.79 -0.54 4.31
C VAL A 72 -1.32 0.32 3.17
N ILE A 73 -2.29 1.18 3.45
CA ILE A 73 -2.77 2.16 2.47
C ILE A 73 -1.90 3.41 2.61
N ALA A 74 -0.94 3.58 1.70
CA ALA A 74 -0.05 4.73 1.68
C ALA A 74 -0.57 5.84 0.75
N THR A 75 -1.34 5.51 -0.28
CA THR A 75 -2.00 6.48 -1.17
C THR A 75 -3.45 6.10 -1.43
N ASP A 76 -4.37 7.06 -1.27
CA ASP A 76 -5.81 6.86 -1.33
C ASP A 76 -6.39 6.94 -2.76
N HIS A 77 -5.87 6.11 -3.68
CA HIS A 77 -6.36 6.05 -5.07
C HIS A 77 -7.88 5.81 -5.14
N SER A 78 -8.55 6.49 -6.07
CA SER A 78 -10.00 6.35 -6.28
C SER A 78 -10.40 5.01 -6.87
N SER A 79 -9.47 4.34 -7.57
CA SER A 79 -9.73 3.08 -8.26
C SER A 79 -9.79 1.88 -7.33
N PHE A 80 -9.36 2.02 -6.07
CA PHE A 80 -9.45 0.93 -5.10
C PHE A 80 -10.86 0.80 -4.54
N ASP A 81 -11.37 -0.43 -4.54
CA ASP A 81 -12.52 -0.82 -3.73
C ASP A 81 -12.04 -1.15 -2.31
N TYR A 82 -12.12 -0.17 -1.41
CA TYR A 82 -11.64 -0.33 -0.03
C TYR A 82 -12.48 -1.30 0.81
N GLU A 83 -13.77 -1.49 0.49
CA GLU A 83 -14.59 -2.50 1.17
C GLU A 83 -14.04 -3.89 0.81
N TRP A 84 -13.83 -4.14 -0.48
CA TRP A 84 -13.25 -5.40 -0.96
C TRP A 84 -11.82 -5.64 -0.42
N VAL A 85 -10.99 -4.60 -0.33
CA VAL A 85 -9.65 -4.70 0.27
C VAL A 85 -9.76 -5.15 1.73
N VAL A 86 -10.60 -4.50 2.53
CA VAL A 86 -10.75 -4.82 3.96
C VAL A 86 -11.35 -6.22 4.16
N ASP A 87 -12.33 -6.61 3.34
CA ASP A 87 -12.95 -7.93 3.38
C ASP A 87 -11.92 -9.05 3.16
N ASN A 88 -10.98 -8.85 2.24
CA ASN A 88 -9.95 -9.83 1.88
C ASN A 88 -8.64 -9.69 2.65
N SER A 89 -8.51 -8.73 3.56
CA SER A 89 -7.30 -8.52 4.36
C SER A 89 -7.42 -9.14 5.76
N LYS A 90 -6.28 -9.49 6.36
CA LYS A 90 -6.20 -9.84 7.79
C LYS A 90 -6.17 -8.58 8.68
N LEU A 91 -5.42 -7.57 8.26
CA LEU A 91 -5.22 -6.29 8.94
C LEU A 91 -4.98 -5.20 7.90
N VAL A 92 -5.58 -4.02 8.10
CA VAL A 92 -5.39 -2.84 7.25
C VAL A 92 -4.91 -1.67 8.09
N VAL A 93 -3.76 -1.10 7.74
CA VAL A 93 -3.26 0.16 8.29
C VAL A 93 -3.59 1.29 7.31
N ASP A 94 -4.46 2.20 7.73
CA ASP A 94 -4.94 3.32 6.91
C ASP A 94 -4.32 4.63 7.39
N THR A 95 -3.31 5.12 6.67
CA THR A 95 -2.62 6.40 6.96
C THR A 95 -3.23 7.58 6.20
N ARG A 96 -4.34 7.36 5.48
CA ARG A 96 -4.92 8.31 4.52
C ARG A 96 -6.40 8.60 4.77
N ASN A 97 -7.00 7.92 5.76
CA ASN A 97 -8.44 7.90 5.98
C ASN A 97 -9.23 7.43 4.74
N ALA A 98 -8.61 6.56 3.93
CA ALA A 98 -9.20 6.03 2.70
C ALA A 98 -10.42 5.11 3.00
N THR A 99 -10.39 4.43 4.13
CA THR A 99 -11.42 3.48 4.58
C THR A 99 -12.61 4.15 5.29
N LYS A 100 -12.76 5.48 5.19
CA LYS A 100 -13.81 6.24 5.88
C LYS A 100 -15.23 5.73 5.60
N ASN A 101 -15.48 5.19 4.42
CA ASN A 101 -16.79 4.71 3.98
C ASN A 101 -16.96 3.19 4.09
N VAL A 102 -15.93 2.46 4.53
CA VAL A 102 -16.00 0.99 4.71
C VAL A 102 -16.98 0.66 5.82
N LYS A 103 -17.90 -0.28 5.56
CA LYS A 103 -19.01 -0.61 6.48
C LYS A 103 -18.74 -1.87 7.27
N ASN A 104 -18.15 -2.89 6.66
CA ASN A 104 -17.91 -4.20 7.25
C ASN A 104 -16.47 -4.34 7.75
N ASN A 105 -16.24 -5.30 8.64
CA ASN A 105 -14.91 -5.72 9.08
C ASN A 105 -14.01 -4.57 9.58
N ARG A 106 -14.62 -3.53 10.16
CA ARG A 106 -13.92 -2.31 10.59
C ARG A 106 -12.94 -2.56 11.73
N GLU A 107 -13.13 -3.64 12.48
CA GLU A 107 -12.21 -4.12 13.51
C GLU A 107 -10.84 -4.53 12.95
N LYS A 108 -10.73 -4.80 11.64
CA LYS A 108 -9.46 -5.06 10.95
C LYS A 108 -8.70 -3.78 10.60
N ILE A 109 -9.29 -2.60 10.80
CA ILE A 109 -8.72 -1.32 10.36
C ILE A 109 -8.07 -0.61 11.54
N VAL A 110 -6.77 -0.36 11.41
CA VAL A 110 -6.00 0.53 12.29
C VAL A 110 -5.77 1.84 11.56
N LYS A 111 -6.31 2.93 12.08
CA LYS A 111 -6.07 4.29 11.56
C LYS A 111 -4.94 4.95 12.35
N ILE A 112 -4.03 5.61 11.63
CA ILE A 112 -2.89 6.35 12.19
C ILE A 112 -2.90 7.78 11.67
#